data_AF-X1KQS6-F1
#
_entry.id   AF-X1KQS6-F1
#
_cell.length_a   1.000
_cell.length_b   1.000
_cell.length_c   1.000
_cell.angle_alpha   90.00
_cell.angle_beta   90.00
_cell.angle_gamma   90.00
#
_symmetry.space_group_name_H-M   'P 1'
#
loop_
_entity.id
_entity.type
_entity.pdbx_description
1 polymer ?
#
loop_
_entity_poly.entity_id
_entity_poly.type
_entity_poly.pdbx_seq_one_letter_code
_entity_poly.pdbx_strand_id
1 'polypeptide(L)'
;MSNILRPLKKYGLKKARDLFLKSAYSEASIQEYYRNWRDDTNFMLGEKWAFLKNKAGKRIIKRERVSWKLPKRGDELYKHYLKDKLKWIDNLPSECIFNPIDRSKPIQQTNFLFVTWTTHIQDKFHSNKEKHDIWKEDSKVCNRTLTRLRQNYGEVEYWRSNEGTRAGFPAPHGVLFFPDYTWNARLMKVRRGKNKGKSYWRIFGDQHRKLKSILEGKDIRALPVQGFTDIQGLHNPRGALKHISKYCFGGGEDYPINQRARKMEIQELTYFWLWITRKHTYSNSRHFKTKIQEFLTPLSDLTRRQLGISKVQITWVYLRVGSPEEAEDWDLLPEEIPWPGPGPPT
;
A
#
# COMPACT_ATOMS: atom_id res chain seq x y z
N MET A 1 5.83 14.46 -37.31
CA MET A 1 5.73 15.58 -36.34
C MET A 1 5.39 15.00 -34.99
N SER A 2 6.33 15.02 -34.03
CA SER A 2 6.12 14.47 -32.68
C SER A 2 5.30 15.43 -31.83
N ASN A 3 4.07 15.02 -31.49
CA ASN A 3 3.24 15.78 -30.57
C ASN A 3 3.74 15.54 -29.14
N ILE A 4 4.61 16.42 -28.66
CA ILE A 4 5.04 16.48 -27.26
C ILE A 4 3.81 16.77 -26.41
N LEU A 5 3.35 15.77 -25.66
CA LEU A 5 2.28 15.92 -24.66
C LEU A 5 2.78 16.86 -23.55
N ARG A 6 2.41 18.14 -23.63
CA ARG A 6 2.78 19.14 -22.62
C ARG A 6 2.09 18.82 -21.29
N PRO A 7 2.80 18.92 -20.13
CA PRO A 7 2.17 18.80 -18.83
C PRO A 7 1.02 19.79 -18.68
N LEU A 8 -0.18 19.30 -18.35
CA LEU A 8 -1.37 20.12 -18.16
C LEU A 8 -1.28 20.91 -16.84
N LYS A 9 -0.61 22.08 -16.88
CA LYS A 9 -0.32 22.94 -15.72
C LYS A 9 -1.54 23.59 -15.02
N LYS A 10 -2.76 23.51 -15.60
CA LYS A 10 -3.95 24.29 -15.16
C LYS A 10 -5.14 23.49 -14.62
N TYR A 11 -5.01 22.18 -14.43
CA TYR A 11 -6.13 21.36 -13.95
C TYR A 11 -5.77 20.66 -12.63
N GLY A 12 -6.74 20.54 -11.72
CA GLY A 12 -6.61 19.63 -10.59
C GLY A 12 -6.29 18.21 -11.08
N LEU A 13 -5.47 17.47 -10.33
CA LEU A 13 -4.88 16.17 -10.74
C LEU A 13 -5.88 15.18 -11.38
N LYS A 14 -7.16 15.22 -10.98
CA LYS A 14 -8.24 14.39 -11.54
C LYS A 14 -8.61 14.80 -12.98
N LYS A 15 -8.84 16.09 -13.25
CA LYS A 15 -9.27 16.59 -14.57
C LYS A 15 -8.11 16.55 -15.58
N ALA A 16 -6.88 16.81 -15.14
CA ALA A 16 -5.67 16.60 -15.95
C ALA A 16 -5.56 15.14 -16.41
N ARG A 17 -5.73 14.19 -15.49
CA ARG A 17 -5.71 12.76 -15.79
C ARG A 17 -6.83 12.35 -16.74
N ASP A 18 -8.06 12.76 -16.47
CA ASP A 18 -9.21 12.33 -17.29
C ASP A 18 -9.11 12.89 -18.71
N LEU A 19 -8.58 14.11 -18.87
CA LEU A 19 -8.24 14.67 -20.19
C LEU A 19 -7.10 13.90 -20.85
N PHE A 20 -6.04 13.59 -20.10
CA PHE A 20 -4.91 12.82 -20.59
C PHE A 20 -5.30 11.42 -21.06
N LEU A 21 -6.11 10.69 -20.28
CA LEU A 21 -6.61 9.36 -20.65
C LEU A 21 -7.52 9.41 -21.89
N LYS A 22 -8.29 10.50 -22.06
CA LYS A 22 -9.10 10.71 -23.27
C LYS A 22 -8.26 11.07 -24.50
N SER A 23 -7.15 11.77 -24.33
CA SER A 23 -6.25 12.18 -25.41
C SER A 23 -5.15 11.16 -25.71
N ALA A 24 -4.94 10.18 -24.84
CA ALA A 24 -3.90 9.18 -25.01
C ALA A 24 -4.32 8.15 -26.06
N TYR A 25 -3.53 8.05 -27.12
CA TYR A 25 -3.83 7.22 -28.28
C TYR A 25 -3.50 5.73 -28.08
N SER A 26 -2.67 5.36 -27.08
CA SER A 26 -2.33 3.96 -26.77
C SER A 26 -1.79 3.76 -25.34
N GLU A 27 -1.84 2.53 -24.81
CA GLU A 27 -1.21 2.17 -23.52
C GLU A 27 0.29 2.50 -23.50
N ALA A 28 0.99 2.28 -24.63
CA ALA A 28 2.42 2.56 -24.76
C ALA A 28 2.74 4.06 -24.59
N SER A 29 1.94 4.93 -25.21
CA SER A 29 2.09 6.39 -25.08
C SER A 29 1.86 6.86 -23.65
N ILE A 30 0.92 6.23 -22.92
CA ILE A 30 0.66 6.53 -21.51
C ILE A 30 1.86 6.10 -20.65
N GLN A 31 2.44 4.93 -20.93
CA GLN A 31 3.62 4.44 -20.21
C GLN A 31 4.83 5.35 -20.42
N GLU A 32 5.06 5.81 -21.65
CA GLU A 32 6.12 6.76 -21.97
C GLU A 32 5.94 8.08 -21.22
N TYR A 33 4.72 8.65 -21.24
CA TYR A 33 4.43 9.85 -20.48
C TYR A 33 4.65 9.66 -18.97
N TYR A 34 4.25 8.51 -18.41
CA TYR A 34 4.49 8.20 -17.00
C TYR A 34 5.99 8.15 -16.68
N ARG A 35 6.82 7.53 -17.53
CA ARG A 35 8.28 7.51 -17.36
C ARG A 35 8.86 8.93 -17.38
N ASN A 36 8.47 9.74 -18.36
CA ASN A 36 8.89 11.14 -18.44
C ASN A 36 8.44 11.92 -17.19
N TRP A 37 7.20 11.74 -16.74
CA TRP A 37 6.70 12.37 -15.51
C TRP A 37 7.49 11.91 -14.27
N ARG A 38 7.81 10.62 -14.15
CA ARG A 38 8.57 10.04 -13.03
C ARG A 38 10.00 10.57 -12.98
N ASP A 39 10.65 10.67 -14.14
CA ASP A 39 12.06 11.01 -14.27
C ASP A 39 12.31 12.53 -14.26
N ASP A 40 11.27 13.32 -14.54
CA ASP A 40 11.32 14.77 -14.41
C ASP A 40 11.66 15.21 -12.98
N THR A 41 12.39 16.32 -12.82
CA THR A 41 12.82 16.81 -11.50
C THR A 41 11.90 17.95 -11.07
N ASN A 42 10.92 17.61 -10.22
CA ASN A 42 10.02 18.59 -9.63
C ASN A 42 10.17 18.63 -8.11
N PHE A 43 9.86 19.78 -7.53
CA PHE A 43 9.91 20.02 -6.09
C PHE A 43 8.51 20.26 -5.54
N MET A 44 8.30 19.86 -4.29
CA MET A 44 7.20 20.38 -3.48
C MET A 44 7.70 21.62 -2.76
N LEU A 45 6.96 22.71 -2.91
CA LEU A 45 7.21 23.98 -2.24
C LEU A 45 6.15 24.13 -1.16
N GLY A 46 6.59 24.13 0.09
CA GLY A 46 5.71 24.17 1.24
C GLY A 46 6.00 25.36 2.15
N GLU A 47 4.94 25.85 2.77
CA GLU A 47 5.03 26.81 3.87
C GLU A 47 4.41 26.19 5.11
N LYS A 48 5.18 26.10 6.20
CA LYS A 48 4.72 25.59 7.49
C LYS A 48 4.76 26.70 8.53
N TRP A 49 3.74 26.75 9.36
CA TRP A 49 3.59 27.68 10.47
C TRP A 49 3.66 26.92 11.78
N ALA A 50 4.52 27.36 12.69
CA ALA A 50 4.55 26.90 14.07
C ALA A 50 4.00 27.99 14.99
N PHE A 51 2.94 27.64 15.72
CA PHE A 51 2.26 28.55 16.64
C PHE A 51 2.93 28.47 18.01
N LEU A 52 3.65 29.52 18.41
CA LEU A 52 4.52 29.52 19.58
C LEU A 52 4.26 30.73 20.49
N LYS A 53 4.87 30.72 21.68
CA LYS A 53 5.05 31.92 22.51
C LYS A 53 6.53 32.30 22.48
N ASN A 54 6.83 33.58 22.29
CA ASN A 54 8.21 34.08 22.39
C ASN A 54 8.66 34.16 23.87
N LYS A 55 9.92 34.53 24.11
CA LYS A 55 10.49 34.68 25.47
C LYS A 55 9.73 35.69 26.35
N ALA A 56 9.04 36.64 25.74
CA ALA A 56 8.19 37.63 26.42
C ALA A 56 6.73 37.14 26.62
N GLY A 57 6.42 35.87 26.32
CA GLY A 57 5.09 35.28 26.48
C GLY A 57 4.07 35.65 25.38
N LYS A 58 4.45 36.46 24.39
CA LYS A 58 3.58 36.88 23.27
C LYS A 58 3.42 35.74 22.27
N ARG A 59 2.20 35.54 21.78
CA ARG A 59 1.91 34.60 20.69
C ARG A 59 2.59 35.07 19.41
N ILE A 60 3.34 34.18 18.78
CA ILE A 60 4.03 34.40 17.51
C ILE A 60 3.75 33.22 16.58
N ILE A 61 3.90 33.47 15.28
CA ILE A 61 3.92 32.43 14.27
C ILE A 61 5.34 32.38 13.72
N LYS A 62 6.01 31.24 13.86
CA LYS A 62 7.26 30.99 13.15
C LYS A 62 6.91 30.40 11.79
N ARG A 63 7.12 31.19 10.73
CA ARG A 63 6.93 30.82 9.34
C ARG A 63 8.22 30.23 8.81
N GLU A 64 8.12 29.13 8.08
CA GLU A 64 9.26 28.53 7.38
C GLU A 64 8.80 28.07 5.99
N ARG A 65 9.51 28.53 4.96
CA ARG A 65 9.34 28.06 3.59
C ARG A 65 10.42 27.05 3.29
N VAL A 66 9.99 25.87 2.87
CA VAL A 66 10.88 24.76 2.56
C VAL A 66 10.46 24.12 1.26
N SER A 67 11.45 23.79 0.45
CA SER A 67 11.37 23.05 -0.78
C SER A 67 11.96 21.66 -0.55
N TRP A 68 11.42 20.67 -1.23
CA TRP A 68 12.03 19.34 -1.25
C TRP A 68 11.69 18.61 -2.54
N LYS A 69 12.62 17.79 -3.02
CA LYS A 69 12.41 17.00 -4.22
C LYS A 69 11.16 16.13 -4.04
N LEU A 70 10.25 16.19 -5.02
CA LEU A 70 8.97 15.50 -4.95
C LEU A 70 9.21 13.99 -5.16
N PRO A 71 8.89 13.12 -4.18
CA PRO A 71 8.98 11.68 -4.41
C PRO A 71 7.85 11.23 -5.34
N LYS A 72 8.22 10.80 -6.55
CA LYS A 72 7.30 10.32 -7.57
C LYS A 72 7.26 8.81 -7.57
N ARG A 73 6.06 8.26 -7.76
CA ARG A 73 5.87 6.81 -7.72
C ARG A 73 6.81 6.13 -8.73
N GLY A 74 7.64 5.23 -8.23
CA GLY A 74 8.60 4.47 -9.03
C GLY A 74 10.02 5.06 -9.07
N ASP A 75 10.21 6.31 -8.65
CA ASP A 75 11.55 6.87 -8.50
C ASP A 75 12.25 6.35 -7.22
N GLU A 76 13.56 6.58 -7.12
CA GLU A 76 14.36 6.10 -5.98
C GLU A 76 14.01 6.80 -4.67
N LEU A 77 13.65 8.08 -4.71
CA LEU A 77 13.31 8.84 -3.51
C LEU A 77 12.01 8.34 -2.86
N TYR A 78 11.01 8.04 -3.69
CA TYR A 78 9.76 7.41 -3.32
C TYR A 78 10.01 6.02 -2.73
N LYS A 79 10.84 5.20 -3.37
CA LYS A 79 11.20 3.87 -2.83
C LYS A 79 11.92 4.00 -1.49
N HIS A 80 12.82 4.97 -1.34
CA HIS A 80 13.52 5.24 -0.09
C HIS A 80 12.54 5.60 1.04
N TYR A 81 11.68 6.59 0.84
CA TYR A 81 10.68 6.97 1.84
C TYR A 81 9.68 5.85 2.13
N LEU A 82 9.34 5.05 1.13
CA LEU A 82 8.44 3.91 1.30
C LEU A 82 9.09 2.80 2.15
N LYS A 83 10.38 2.50 1.91
CA LYS A 83 11.16 1.59 2.77
C LYS A 83 11.20 2.11 4.20
N ASP A 84 11.53 3.38 4.39
CA ASP A 84 11.59 4.00 5.72
C ASP A 84 10.25 3.93 6.46
N LYS A 85 9.15 4.26 5.77
CA LYS A 85 7.79 4.18 6.32
C LYS A 85 7.40 2.75 6.73
N LEU A 86 7.98 1.72 6.12
CA LEU A 86 7.69 0.31 6.39
C LEU A 86 8.69 -0.35 7.36
N LYS A 87 9.75 0.36 7.82
CA LYS A 87 10.74 -0.15 8.79
C LYS A 87 10.15 -0.66 10.09
N TRP A 88 8.95 -0.22 10.48
CA TRP A 88 8.30 -0.74 11.69
C TRP A 88 8.06 -2.25 11.64
N ILE A 89 7.99 -2.87 10.44
CA ILE A 89 7.88 -4.32 10.26
C ILE A 89 9.15 -5.02 10.77
N ASP A 90 10.32 -4.37 10.66
CA ASP A 90 11.57 -4.90 11.19
C ASP A 90 11.57 -5.02 12.71
N ASN A 91 10.73 -4.24 13.39
CA ASN A 91 10.60 -4.24 14.84
C ASN A 91 9.52 -5.20 15.35
N LEU A 92 8.86 -5.96 14.47
CA LEU A 92 7.98 -7.04 14.92
C LEU A 92 8.79 -8.22 15.48
N PRO A 93 8.20 -9.01 16.40
CA PRO A 93 8.82 -10.24 16.89
C PRO A 93 9.18 -11.19 15.74
N SER A 94 10.32 -11.89 15.85
CA SER A 94 10.80 -12.88 14.86
C SER A 94 10.15 -14.24 15.02
N GLU A 95 9.59 -14.50 16.20
CA GLU A 95 8.98 -15.73 16.64
C GLU A 95 7.82 -16.07 15.71
N CYS A 96 7.73 -17.36 15.36
CA CYS A 96 6.59 -17.84 14.61
C CYS A 96 5.42 -18.09 15.57
N ILE A 97 4.19 -17.83 15.12
CA ILE A 97 2.94 -18.20 15.82
C ILE A 97 2.92 -19.70 16.10
N PHE A 98 3.51 -20.49 15.21
CA PHE A 98 3.74 -21.91 15.39
C PHE A 98 5.00 -22.37 14.66
N ASN A 99 5.59 -23.48 15.10
CA ASN A 99 6.78 -24.05 14.48
C ASN A 99 6.42 -24.75 13.14
N PRO A 100 6.88 -24.25 11.96
CA PRO A 100 6.52 -24.82 10.67
C PRO A 100 7.23 -26.15 10.35
N ILE A 101 8.25 -26.54 11.11
CA ILE A 101 8.96 -27.82 10.92
C ILE A 101 8.52 -28.89 11.93
N ASP A 102 7.69 -28.53 12.91
CA ASP A 102 7.15 -29.48 13.88
C ASP A 102 6.19 -30.45 13.19
N ARG A 103 6.67 -31.70 13.02
CA ARG A 103 5.91 -32.80 12.43
C ARG A 103 5.03 -33.52 13.45
N SER A 104 5.22 -33.28 14.75
CA SER A 104 4.43 -33.94 15.80
C SER A 104 3.00 -33.41 15.84
N LYS A 105 2.79 -32.16 15.40
CA LYS A 105 1.49 -31.50 15.31
C LYS A 105 1.05 -31.38 13.85
N PRO A 106 0.21 -32.31 13.34
CA PRO A 106 -0.26 -32.28 11.96
C PRO A 106 -1.19 -31.10 11.67
N ILE A 107 -1.77 -30.50 12.71
CA ILE A 107 -2.65 -29.34 12.66
C ILE A 107 -2.02 -28.24 13.51
N GLN A 108 -1.90 -27.06 12.93
CA GLN A 108 -1.35 -25.87 13.55
C GLN A 108 -2.43 -24.78 13.64
N GLN A 109 -2.30 -23.88 14.60
CA GLN A 109 -3.26 -22.80 14.82
C GLN A 109 -2.66 -21.43 14.50
N THR A 110 -3.44 -20.54 13.91
CA THR A 110 -3.01 -19.17 13.61
C THR A 110 -4.18 -18.21 13.50
N ASN A 111 -3.98 -16.97 13.94
CA ASN A 111 -4.91 -15.86 13.73
C ASN A 111 -4.60 -15.08 12.44
N PHE A 112 -3.57 -15.49 11.70
CA PHE A 112 -3.07 -14.80 10.52
C PHE A 112 -3.26 -15.63 9.26
N LEU A 113 -3.76 -14.98 8.22
CA LEU A 113 -3.86 -15.54 6.88
C LEU A 113 -3.03 -14.71 5.89
N PHE A 114 -2.30 -15.39 5.02
CA PHE A 114 -1.75 -14.79 3.81
C PHE A 114 -2.79 -14.95 2.70
N VAL A 115 -3.05 -13.86 1.97
CA VAL A 115 -4.03 -13.85 0.89
C VAL A 115 -3.44 -13.25 -0.38
N THR A 116 -3.67 -13.91 -1.51
CA THR A 116 -3.43 -13.34 -2.84
C THR A 116 -4.78 -13.18 -3.54
N TRP A 117 -5.14 -11.97 -3.95
CA TRP A 117 -6.28 -11.76 -4.85
C TRP A 117 -5.74 -11.57 -6.26
N THR A 118 -5.87 -12.56 -7.13
CA THR A 118 -5.45 -12.45 -8.53
C THR A 118 -6.65 -12.24 -9.43
N THR A 119 -6.70 -11.11 -10.12
CA THR A 119 -7.58 -10.93 -11.28
C THR A 119 -6.85 -11.40 -12.52
N HIS A 120 -7.30 -12.49 -13.15
CA HIS A 120 -6.73 -13.02 -14.39
C HIS A 120 -7.74 -12.86 -15.53
N ILE A 121 -7.29 -12.57 -16.77
CA ILE A 121 -8.16 -12.38 -17.96
C ILE A 121 -9.06 -13.60 -18.23
N GLN A 122 -8.59 -14.80 -17.87
CA GLN A 122 -9.38 -16.03 -18.04
C GLN A 122 -10.63 -16.08 -17.14
N ASP A 123 -10.77 -15.13 -16.23
CA ASP A 123 -12.03 -14.90 -15.53
C ASP A 123 -13.03 -14.23 -16.49
N LYS A 124 -14.11 -14.95 -16.85
CA LYS A 124 -15.15 -14.49 -17.78
C LYS A 124 -15.72 -13.11 -17.42
N PHE A 125 -15.59 -12.69 -16.15
CA PHE A 125 -16.03 -11.38 -15.67
C PHE A 125 -15.20 -10.18 -16.16
N HIS A 126 -13.95 -10.40 -16.58
CA HIS A 126 -13.02 -9.32 -16.92
C HIS A 126 -12.52 -9.35 -18.36
N SER A 127 -12.92 -10.33 -19.17
CA SER A 127 -12.46 -10.47 -20.56
C SER A 127 -12.83 -9.27 -21.45
N ASN A 128 -13.90 -8.54 -21.11
CA ASN A 128 -14.42 -7.42 -21.89
C ASN A 128 -14.11 -6.05 -21.26
N LYS A 129 -13.30 -6.00 -20.19
CA LYS A 129 -12.96 -4.75 -19.49
C LYS A 129 -11.56 -4.29 -19.84
N GLU A 130 -11.40 -2.97 -19.95
CA GLU A 130 -10.08 -2.38 -20.07
C GLU A 130 -9.27 -2.59 -18.78
N LYS A 131 -7.95 -2.84 -18.91
CA LYS A 131 -7.06 -3.07 -17.75
C LYS A 131 -7.17 -1.98 -16.68
N HIS A 132 -7.32 -0.74 -17.10
CA HIS A 132 -7.40 0.40 -16.21
C HIS A 132 -8.66 0.36 -15.31
N ASP A 133 -9.77 -0.20 -15.80
CA ASP A 133 -11.00 -0.41 -15.03
C ASP A 133 -10.89 -1.61 -14.09
N ILE A 134 -10.21 -2.68 -14.52
CA ILE A 134 -9.87 -3.83 -13.66
C ILE A 134 -9.06 -3.35 -12.46
N TRP A 135 -8.05 -2.51 -12.70
CA TRP A 135 -7.28 -1.87 -11.64
C TRP A 135 -8.08 -0.90 -10.80
N LYS A 136 -9.19 -0.30 -11.27
CA LYS A 136 -10.07 0.49 -10.38
C LYS A 136 -10.90 -0.43 -9.49
N GLU A 137 -11.40 -1.54 -10.03
CA GLU A 137 -12.30 -2.47 -9.37
C GLU A 137 -11.65 -3.38 -8.33
N ASP A 138 -10.36 -3.73 -8.45
CA ASP A 138 -9.65 -4.63 -7.51
C ASP A 138 -9.86 -4.24 -6.02
N SER A 139 -9.87 -2.93 -5.75
CA SER A 139 -9.99 -2.41 -4.38
C SER A 139 -11.43 -2.50 -3.88
N LYS A 140 -12.41 -2.41 -4.78
CA LYS A 140 -13.81 -2.71 -4.45
C LYS A 140 -13.97 -4.19 -4.11
N VAL A 141 -13.31 -5.08 -4.86
CA VAL A 141 -13.29 -6.53 -4.59
C VAL A 141 -12.68 -6.79 -3.22
N CYS A 142 -11.50 -6.24 -2.92
CA CYS A 142 -10.85 -6.39 -1.62
C CYS A 142 -11.72 -5.85 -0.48
N ASN A 143 -12.34 -4.68 -0.65
CA ASN A 143 -13.23 -4.12 0.37
C ASN A 143 -14.47 -4.99 0.62
N ARG A 144 -15.10 -5.52 -0.44
CA ARG A 144 -16.23 -6.46 -0.30
C ARG A 144 -15.81 -7.72 0.45
N THR A 145 -14.64 -8.28 0.12
CA THR A 145 -14.05 -9.42 0.83
C THR A 145 -13.90 -9.12 2.32
N LEU A 146 -13.24 -8.01 2.66
CA LEU A 146 -13.03 -7.61 4.06
C LEU A 146 -14.35 -7.38 4.81
N THR A 147 -15.33 -6.74 4.18
CA THR A 147 -16.66 -6.55 4.78
C THR A 147 -17.32 -7.89 5.10
N ARG A 148 -17.32 -8.83 4.15
CA ARG A 148 -17.92 -10.15 4.36
C ARG A 148 -17.20 -10.96 5.43
N LEU A 149 -15.88 -10.87 5.48
CA LEU A 149 -15.09 -11.52 6.53
C LEU A 149 -15.43 -10.93 7.91
N ARG A 150 -15.57 -9.60 8.02
CA ARG A 150 -15.95 -8.94 9.28
C ARG A 150 -17.35 -9.32 9.76
N GLN A 151 -18.30 -9.44 8.84
CA GLN A 151 -19.66 -9.90 9.16
C GLN A 151 -19.70 -11.34 9.73
N ASN A 152 -18.70 -12.16 9.44
CA ASN A 152 -18.70 -13.58 9.81
C ASN A 152 -17.71 -13.97 10.91
N TYR A 153 -16.66 -13.16 11.10
CA TYR A 153 -15.55 -13.46 12.01
C TYR A 153 -15.23 -12.32 12.98
N GLY A 154 -16.06 -11.27 13.02
CA GLY A 154 -15.86 -10.13 13.90
C GLY A 154 -14.79 -9.18 13.37
N GLU A 155 -13.84 -8.79 14.20
CA GLU A 155 -12.80 -7.87 13.76
C GLU A 155 -11.85 -8.53 12.75
N VAL A 156 -11.56 -7.82 11.65
CA VAL A 156 -10.55 -8.23 10.67
C VAL A 156 -9.69 -7.03 10.31
N GLU A 157 -8.43 -7.14 10.72
CA GLU A 157 -7.37 -6.20 10.39
C GLU A 157 -6.64 -6.69 9.13
N TYR A 158 -6.23 -5.77 8.26
CA TYR A 158 -5.53 -6.15 7.04
C TYR A 158 -4.39 -5.21 6.70
N TRP A 159 -3.42 -5.76 5.98
CA TRP A 159 -2.40 -5.02 5.25
C TRP A 159 -2.24 -5.68 3.89
N ARG A 160 -2.23 -4.90 2.80
CA ARG A 160 -2.01 -5.41 1.44
C ARG A 160 -1.05 -4.55 0.66
N SER A 161 -0.20 -5.18 -0.14
CA SER A 161 0.50 -4.54 -1.25
C SER A 161 -0.36 -4.62 -2.51
N ASN A 162 -0.33 -3.57 -3.32
CA ASN A 162 -0.90 -3.60 -4.65
C ASN A 162 0.22 -3.92 -5.64
N GLU A 163 0.13 -5.09 -6.27
CA GLU A 163 1.10 -5.62 -7.22
C GLU A 163 0.40 -5.99 -8.52
N GLY A 164 1.11 -5.90 -9.64
CA GLY A 164 0.69 -6.41 -10.94
C GLY A 164 1.31 -7.76 -11.30
N THR A 165 0.58 -8.56 -12.06
CA THR A 165 1.13 -9.72 -12.78
C THR A 165 2.03 -9.27 -13.93
N ARG A 166 2.73 -10.23 -14.56
CA ARG A 166 3.52 -9.96 -15.78
C ARG A 166 2.70 -9.31 -16.89
N ALA A 167 1.42 -9.67 -17.01
CA ALA A 167 0.54 -9.12 -18.04
C ALA A 167 -0.09 -7.77 -17.62
N GLY A 168 0.30 -7.22 -16.46
CA GLY A 168 -0.19 -5.94 -15.96
C GLY A 168 -1.55 -5.99 -15.28
N PHE A 169 -2.06 -7.17 -14.91
CA PHE A 169 -3.31 -7.29 -14.15
C PHE A 169 -3.06 -7.24 -12.65
N PRO A 170 -3.99 -6.71 -11.82
CA PRO A 170 -3.80 -6.71 -10.38
C PRO A 170 -3.69 -8.13 -9.80
N ALA A 171 -2.69 -8.30 -8.95
CA ALA A 171 -2.49 -9.47 -8.11
C ALA A 171 -2.07 -9.05 -6.69
N PRO A 172 -2.87 -8.22 -5.98
CA PRO A 172 -2.51 -7.79 -4.63
C PRO A 172 -2.30 -8.97 -3.67
N HIS A 173 -1.28 -8.80 -2.83
CA HIS A 173 -0.92 -9.72 -1.76
C HIS A 173 -1.21 -9.06 -0.42
N GLY A 174 -1.70 -9.82 0.56
CA GLY A 174 -2.01 -9.26 1.86
C GLY A 174 -1.87 -10.24 3.00
N VAL A 175 -1.82 -9.67 4.19
CA VAL A 175 -1.95 -10.36 5.47
C VAL A 175 -3.26 -9.91 6.09
N LEU A 176 -4.08 -10.89 6.46
CA LEU A 176 -5.28 -10.69 7.27
C LEU A 176 -4.98 -11.17 8.69
N PHE A 177 -5.44 -10.39 9.66
CA PHE A 177 -5.33 -10.69 11.08
C PHE A 177 -6.74 -10.72 11.69
N PHE A 178 -7.04 -11.81 12.39
CA PHE A 178 -8.34 -12.06 13.04
C PHE A 178 -8.11 -12.15 14.56
N PRO A 179 -8.22 -11.04 15.30
CA PRO A 179 -7.96 -11.02 16.73
C PRO A 179 -8.79 -12.05 17.50
N ASP A 180 -10.05 -12.22 17.09
CA ASP A 180 -11.04 -13.03 17.82
C ASP A 180 -11.29 -14.40 17.18
N TYR A 181 -10.48 -14.81 16.19
CA TYR A 181 -10.71 -16.05 15.46
C TYR A 181 -9.43 -16.80 15.09
N THR A 182 -9.38 -18.07 15.50
CA THR A 182 -8.24 -18.96 15.27
C THR A 182 -8.51 -19.95 14.14
N TRP A 183 -7.59 -20.02 13.19
CA TRP A 183 -7.63 -20.90 12.05
C TRP A 183 -6.80 -22.16 12.29
N ASN A 184 -7.36 -23.31 11.94
CA ASN A 184 -6.65 -24.58 11.84
C ASN A 184 -6.03 -24.70 10.45
N ALA A 185 -4.71 -24.80 10.41
CA ALA A 185 -3.92 -24.95 9.20
C ALA A 185 -3.21 -26.30 9.18
N ARG A 186 -3.15 -26.93 8.01
CA ARG A 186 -2.40 -28.17 7.77
C ARG A 186 -1.47 -27.97 6.58
N LEU A 187 -0.28 -28.57 6.67
CA LEU A 187 0.66 -28.55 5.54
C LEU A 187 0.14 -29.48 4.44
N MET A 188 -0.14 -28.91 3.27
CA MET A 188 -0.69 -29.64 2.12
C MET A 188 0.21 -29.48 0.88
N LYS A 189 0.52 -30.59 0.22
CA LYS A 189 1.25 -30.60 -1.05
C LYS A 189 0.34 -30.20 -2.21
N VAL A 190 0.84 -29.30 -3.06
CA VAL A 190 0.18 -28.93 -4.31
C VAL A 190 0.28 -30.09 -5.30
N ARG A 191 -0.86 -30.53 -5.81
CA ARG A 191 -0.96 -31.69 -6.72
C ARG A 191 -0.84 -31.31 -8.20
N ARG A 192 -1.15 -30.07 -8.58
CA ARG A 192 -1.26 -29.62 -9.98
C ARG A 192 -0.67 -28.22 -10.20
N GLY A 193 -0.30 -27.91 -11.44
CA GLY A 193 0.18 -26.60 -11.86
C GLY A 193 1.66 -26.33 -11.54
N LYS A 194 2.10 -25.08 -11.76
CA LYS A 194 3.51 -24.64 -11.67
C LYS A 194 4.18 -24.84 -10.29
N ASN A 195 3.37 -25.04 -9.25
CA ASN A 195 3.83 -25.24 -7.88
C ASN A 195 3.70 -26.70 -7.42
N LYS A 196 3.48 -27.67 -8.33
CA LYS A 196 3.39 -29.10 -8.01
C LYS A 196 4.56 -29.52 -7.13
N GLY A 197 4.27 -30.26 -6.07
CA GLY A 197 5.26 -30.73 -5.09
C GLY A 197 5.59 -29.75 -3.96
N LYS A 198 5.32 -28.44 -4.12
CA LYS A 198 5.44 -27.47 -3.03
C LYS A 198 4.39 -27.71 -1.96
N SER A 199 4.74 -27.40 -0.72
CA SER A 199 3.83 -27.51 0.42
C SER A 199 3.45 -26.14 0.94
N TYR A 200 2.18 -25.95 1.24
CA TYR A 200 1.64 -24.72 1.83
C TYR A 200 0.76 -25.04 3.03
N TRP A 201 0.77 -24.17 4.02
CA TRP A 201 -0.15 -24.24 5.15
C TRP A 201 -1.53 -23.80 4.67
N ARG A 202 -2.50 -24.72 4.64
CA ARG A 202 -3.84 -24.48 4.12
C ARG A 202 -4.87 -24.62 5.22
N ILE A 203 -5.85 -23.72 5.20
CA ILE A 203 -7.08 -23.89 5.98
C ILE A 203 -7.82 -25.08 5.38
N PHE A 204 -8.36 -25.95 6.23
CA PHE A 204 -9.00 -27.20 5.80
C PHE A 204 -10.33 -27.43 6.53
N GLY A 205 -11.04 -28.50 6.17
CA GLY A 205 -12.30 -28.90 6.81
C GLY A 205 -13.39 -27.83 6.70
N ASP A 206 -14.18 -27.68 7.77
CA ASP A 206 -15.31 -26.76 7.82
C ASP A 206 -14.92 -25.29 7.75
N GLN A 207 -13.78 -24.92 8.34
CA GLN A 207 -13.28 -23.55 8.26
C GLN A 207 -13.00 -23.15 6.81
N HIS A 208 -12.42 -24.05 6.00
CA HIS A 208 -12.20 -23.81 4.58
C HIS A 208 -13.52 -23.75 3.80
N ARG A 209 -14.46 -24.67 4.06
CA ARG A 209 -15.79 -24.66 3.40
C ARG A 209 -16.53 -23.35 3.66
N LYS A 210 -16.58 -22.91 4.92
CA LYS A 210 -17.21 -21.64 5.32
C LYS A 210 -16.52 -20.44 4.69
N LEU A 211 -15.18 -20.36 4.79
CA LEU A 211 -14.39 -19.30 4.19
C LEU A 211 -14.63 -19.20 2.68
N LYS A 212 -14.57 -20.33 1.96
CA LYS A 212 -14.84 -20.40 0.53
C LYS A 212 -16.25 -19.89 0.19
N SER A 213 -17.27 -20.32 0.95
CA SER A 213 -18.66 -19.87 0.76
C SER A 213 -18.83 -18.36 0.92
N ILE A 214 -18.13 -17.75 1.88
CA ILE A 214 -18.16 -16.30 2.14
C ILE A 214 -17.53 -15.54 0.96
N LEU A 215 -16.39 -16.03 0.46
CA LEU A 215 -15.65 -15.38 -0.61
C LEU A 215 -16.37 -15.52 -1.96
N GLU A 216 -16.77 -16.74 -2.32
CA GLU A 216 -17.45 -17.01 -3.60
C GLU A 216 -18.86 -16.42 -3.66
N GLY A 217 -19.45 -16.05 -2.53
CA GLY A 217 -20.68 -15.27 -2.49
C GLY A 217 -21.90 -16.07 -2.94
N LYS A 218 -22.20 -17.16 -2.23
CA LYS A 218 -23.52 -17.82 -2.34
C LYS A 218 -24.70 -16.95 -1.85
N ASP A 219 -24.43 -15.71 -1.42
CA ASP A 219 -25.44 -14.71 -1.13
C ASP A 219 -25.94 -14.10 -2.45
N ILE A 220 -27.18 -14.42 -2.81
CA ILE A 220 -27.84 -14.00 -4.05
C ILE A 220 -27.93 -12.46 -4.21
N ARG A 221 -27.76 -11.71 -3.11
CA ARG A 221 -27.85 -10.24 -3.11
C ARG A 221 -26.50 -9.55 -3.28
N ALA A 222 -25.39 -10.30 -3.32
CA ALA A 222 -24.06 -9.72 -3.26
C ALA A 222 -23.19 -10.12 -4.47
N LEU A 223 -22.69 -9.12 -5.21
CA LEU A 223 -21.74 -9.32 -6.31
C LEU A 223 -20.58 -10.25 -5.88
N PRO A 224 -20.22 -11.28 -6.67
CA PRO A 224 -19.15 -12.20 -6.29
C PRO A 224 -17.84 -11.46 -6.00
N VAL A 225 -17.01 -12.02 -5.12
CA VAL A 225 -15.60 -11.62 -5.06
C VAL A 225 -14.97 -12.19 -6.32
N GLN A 226 -14.84 -11.34 -7.34
CA GLN A 226 -14.31 -11.74 -8.64
C GLN A 226 -12.80 -11.98 -8.55
N GLY A 227 -12.28 -12.91 -9.35
CA GLY A 227 -10.88 -13.32 -9.31
C GLY A 227 -10.58 -14.52 -8.41
N PHE A 228 -9.33 -14.99 -8.48
CA PHE A 228 -8.83 -16.11 -7.69
C PHE A 228 -8.28 -15.60 -6.35
N THR A 229 -8.83 -16.11 -5.24
CA THR A 229 -8.33 -15.81 -3.90
C THR A 229 -7.56 -17.02 -3.36
N ASP A 230 -6.22 -16.94 -3.32
CA ASP A 230 -5.38 -17.94 -2.66
C ASP A 230 -5.26 -17.60 -1.17
N ILE A 231 -5.51 -18.57 -0.28
CA ILE A 231 -5.43 -18.35 1.17
C ILE A 231 -4.54 -19.39 1.83
N GLN A 232 -3.59 -18.91 2.63
CA GLN A 232 -2.64 -19.73 3.37
C GLN A 232 -2.65 -19.37 4.85
N GLY A 233 -2.57 -20.37 5.72
CA GLY A 233 -2.31 -20.17 7.14
C GLY A 233 -0.88 -19.66 7.32
N LEU A 234 -0.70 -18.66 8.19
CA LEU A 234 0.55 -17.94 8.29
C LEU A 234 1.23 -18.23 9.62
N HIS A 235 2.48 -18.71 9.56
CA HIS A 235 3.27 -19.03 10.75
C HIS A 235 4.15 -17.87 11.21
N ASN A 236 4.61 -16.99 10.31
CA ASN A 236 5.52 -15.88 10.64
C ASN A 236 5.00 -14.54 10.07
N PRO A 237 4.22 -13.75 10.86
CA PRO A 237 3.64 -12.48 10.41
C PRO A 237 4.67 -11.47 9.93
N ARG A 238 5.79 -11.34 10.67
CA ARG A 238 6.91 -10.48 10.28
C ARG A 238 7.48 -10.89 8.93
N GLY A 239 7.80 -12.17 8.75
CA GLY A 239 8.36 -12.71 7.52
C GLY A 239 7.42 -12.51 6.33
N ALA A 240 6.13 -12.74 6.52
CA ALA A 240 5.12 -12.49 5.50
C ALA A 240 5.01 -11.00 5.13
N LEU A 241 4.93 -10.09 6.12
CA LEU A 241 4.89 -8.65 5.89
C LEU A 241 6.15 -8.13 5.20
N LYS A 242 7.34 -8.64 5.58
CA LYS A 242 8.60 -8.36 4.88
C LYS A 242 8.54 -8.81 3.44
N HIS A 243 8.10 -10.05 3.20
CA HIS A 243 7.97 -10.61 1.86
C HIS A 243 7.08 -9.73 0.97
N ILE A 244 5.90 -9.33 1.45
CA ILE A 244 4.96 -8.55 0.63
C ILE A 244 5.33 -7.08 0.50
N SER A 245 6.06 -6.52 1.47
CA SER A 245 6.59 -5.16 1.39
C SER A 245 7.62 -5.01 0.27
N LYS A 246 8.32 -6.09 -0.12
CA LYS A 246 9.23 -6.08 -1.28
C LYS A 246 8.51 -5.69 -2.58
N TYR A 247 7.24 -6.07 -2.74
CA TYR A 247 6.41 -5.68 -3.88
C TYR A 247 6.05 -4.18 -3.87
N CYS A 248 6.27 -3.48 -2.77
CA CYS A 248 5.97 -2.07 -2.67
C CYS A 248 7.11 -1.17 -3.18
N PHE A 249 8.36 -1.52 -2.94
CA PHE A 249 9.51 -0.69 -3.31
C PHE A 249 10.39 -1.31 -4.40
N GLY A 250 10.11 -2.54 -4.87
CA GLY A 250 10.87 -3.17 -5.95
C GLY A 250 12.30 -3.52 -5.53
N GLY A 251 12.47 -4.67 -4.88
CA GLY A 251 13.79 -5.18 -4.51
C GLY A 251 14.47 -5.91 -5.66
N GLY A 252 14.93 -5.23 -6.70
CA GLY A 252 15.68 -5.89 -7.79
C GLY A 252 16.88 -6.69 -7.26
N GLU A 253 17.57 -6.16 -6.24
CA GLU A 253 18.72 -6.78 -5.59
C GLU A 253 18.37 -8.09 -4.85
N ASP A 254 17.13 -8.21 -4.37
CA ASP A 254 16.62 -9.38 -3.65
C ASP A 254 16.40 -10.61 -4.55
N TYR A 255 16.45 -10.44 -5.88
CA TYR A 255 16.25 -11.51 -6.84
C TYR A 255 17.57 -12.01 -7.44
N PRO A 256 17.65 -13.31 -7.82
CA PRO A 256 18.74 -13.82 -8.63
C PRO A 256 18.96 -12.97 -9.88
N ILE A 257 20.22 -12.80 -10.30
CA ILE A 257 20.64 -11.91 -11.40
C ILE A 257 19.76 -12.12 -12.66
N ASN A 258 19.48 -13.37 -13.02
CA ASN A 258 18.68 -13.74 -14.18
C ASN A 258 17.18 -13.40 -14.08
N GLN A 259 16.69 -12.99 -12.92
CA GLN A 259 15.29 -12.59 -12.69
C GLN A 259 15.12 -11.09 -12.43
N ARG A 260 16.21 -10.35 -12.17
CA ARG A 260 16.14 -8.94 -11.75
C ARG A 260 15.45 -8.04 -12.77
N ALA A 261 15.90 -8.06 -14.02
CA ALA A 261 15.35 -7.21 -15.09
C ALA A 261 13.84 -7.40 -15.25
N ARG A 262 13.41 -8.66 -15.35
CA ARG A 262 11.99 -9.03 -15.43
C ARG A 262 11.18 -8.55 -14.22
N LYS A 263 11.74 -8.63 -13.01
CA LYS A 263 11.06 -8.18 -11.80
C LYS A 263 10.93 -6.66 -11.75
N MET A 264 11.95 -5.94 -12.21
CA MET A 264 11.90 -4.49 -12.35
C MET A 264 10.86 -4.05 -13.37
N GLU A 265 10.73 -4.73 -14.51
CA GLU A 265 9.68 -4.46 -15.51
C GLU A 265 8.27 -4.61 -14.92
N ILE A 266 8.02 -5.69 -14.18
CA ILE A 266 6.72 -5.93 -13.54
C ILE A 266 6.43 -4.85 -12.49
N GLN A 267 7.44 -4.45 -11.73
CA GLN A 267 7.31 -3.40 -10.72
C GLN A 267 7.02 -2.04 -11.36
N GLU A 268 7.71 -1.71 -12.45
CA GLU A 268 7.51 -0.48 -13.20
C GLU A 268 6.08 -0.42 -13.77
N LEU A 269 5.62 -1.53 -14.37
CA LEU A 269 4.26 -1.66 -14.86
C LEU A 269 3.23 -1.55 -13.72
N THR A 270 3.54 -2.08 -12.54
CA THR A 270 2.71 -1.92 -11.33
C THR A 270 2.59 -0.45 -10.94
N TYR A 271 3.71 0.27 -10.85
CA TYR A 271 3.71 1.69 -10.48
C TYR A 271 2.94 2.55 -11.48
N PHE A 272 3.10 2.26 -12.77
CA PHE A 272 2.33 2.86 -13.85
C PHE A 272 0.82 2.70 -13.63
N TRP A 273 0.33 1.47 -13.42
CA TRP A 273 -1.10 1.24 -13.22
C TRP A 273 -1.63 1.88 -11.94
N LEU A 274 -0.84 1.86 -10.87
CA LEU A 274 -1.18 2.57 -9.65
C LEU A 274 -1.26 4.08 -9.89
N TRP A 275 -0.35 4.64 -10.70
CA TRP A 275 -0.30 6.07 -11.03
C TRP A 275 -1.59 6.50 -11.75
N ILE A 276 -1.97 5.78 -12.80
CA ILE A 276 -3.22 6.01 -13.52
C ILE A 276 -4.43 5.92 -12.59
N THR A 277 -4.47 4.87 -11.76
CA THR A 277 -5.62 4.62 -10.88
C THR A 277 -5.58 5.42 -9.58
N ARG A 278 -4.53 6.22 -9.36
CA ARG A 278 -4.26 7.00 -8.13
C ARG A 278 -4.27 6.16 -6.86
N LYS A 279 -3.89 4.88 -6.95
CA LYS A 279 -3.85 3.97 -5.81
C LYS A 279 -2.50 4.06 -5.11
N HIS A 280 -2.52 3.91 -3.79
CA HIS A 280 -1.29 3.72 -3.03
C HIS A 280 -0.68 2.36 -3.32
N THR A 281 0.62 2.23 -3.13
CA THR A 281 1.33 0.96 -3.34
C THR A 281 1.01 -0.10 -2.29
N TYR A 282 0.49 0.33 -1.13
CA TYR A 282 -0.10 -0.55 -0.14
C TYR A 282 -1.33 0.12 0.48
N SER A 283 -2.18 -0.66 1.13
CA SER A 283 -3.24 -0.16 1.99
C SER A 283 -3.41 -1.07 3.20
N ASN A 284 -3.83 -0.51 4.32
CA ASN A 284 -4.00 -1.26 5.56
C ASN A 284 -5.14 -0.66 6.40
N SER A 285 -5.64 -1.44 7.35
CA SER A 285 -6.52 -0.94 8.40
C SER A 285 -5.83 0.14 9.22
N ARG A 286 -6.60 1.11 9.71
CA ARG A 286 -6.11 2.27 10.48
C ARG A 286 -5.27 1.84 11.70
N HIS A 287 -5.68 0.78 12.38
CA HIS A 287 -5.06 0.30 13.61
C HIS A 287 -4.18 -0.95 13.40
N PHE A 288 -3.95 -1.36 12.15
CA PHE A 288 -3.25 -2.62 11.83
C PHE A 288 -1.91 -2.74 12.56
N LYS A 289 -1.07 -1.70 12.44
CA LYS A 289 0.26 -1.65 13.05
C LYS A 289 0.17 -1.79 14.57
N THR A 290 -0.69 -1.02 15.23
CA THR A 290 -0.81 -1.03 16.68
C THR A 290 -1.32 -2.39 17.17
N LYS A 291 -2.36 -2.93 16.52
CA LYS A 291 -2.97 -4.20 16.93
C LYS A 291 -2.06 -5.40 16.71
N ILE A 292 -1.32 -5.45 15.60
CA ILE A 292 -0.36 -6.55 15.39
C ILE A 292 0.80 -6.46 16.39
N GLN A 293 1.26 -5.25 16.71
CA GLN A 293 2.28 -5.07 17.74
C GLN A 293 1.75 -5.52 19.10
N GLU A 294 0.56 -5.07 19.51
CA GLU A 294 -0.08 -5.48 20.76
C GLU A 294 -0.36 -6.98 20.83
N PHE A 295 -0.73 -7.63 19.72
CA PHE A 295 -1.00 -9.07 19.69
C PHE A 295 0.29 -9.90 19.77
N LEU A 296 1.38 -9.44 19.13
CA LEU A 296 2.64 -10.16 19.10
C LEU A 296 3.55 -9.84 20.30
N THR A 297 3.36 -8.70 20.96
CA THR A 297 4.16 -8.28 22.12
C THR A 297 4.05 -9.24 23.32
N PRO A 298 2.87 -9.80 23.68
CA PRO A 298 2.74 -10.85 24.68
C PRO A 298 3.56 -12.12 24.40
N LEU A 299 4.05 -12.31 23.16
CA LEU A 299 4.92 -13.42 22.79
C LEU A 299 6.43 -13.11 22.99
N SER A 300 6.79 -11.91 23.47
CA SER A 300 8.19 -11.42 23.46
C SER A 300 8.49 -10.35 24.53
N ASP A 301 7.92 -10.48 25.73
CA ASP A 301 7.78 -9.43 26.75
C ASP A 301 8.89 -8.35 26.91
N LEU A 302 8.42 -7.15 27.35
CA LEU A 302 9.14 -5.89 27.69
C LEU A 302 9.59 -4.96 26.55
N THR A 303 8.69 -4.11 26.03
CA THR A 303 8.80 -2.64 26.16
C THR A 303 7.62 -1.89 25.53
N ARG A 304 6.81 -1.20 26.34
CA ARG A 304 5.90 -0.15 25.89
C ARG A 304 6.62 1.20 25.90
N ARG A 305 6.88 1.78 24.73
CA ARG A 305 7.11 3.23 24.60
C ARG A 305 5.86 3.87 24.00
N GLN A 306 5.13 4.63 24.83
CA GLN A 306 4.22 5.67 24.37
C GLN A 306 5.05 6.73 23.65
N LEU A 307 4.76 6.95 22.37
CA LEU A 307 5.26 8.11 21.64
C LEU A 307 4.51 9.33 22.15
N GLY A 308 5.17 10.10 23.02
CA GLY A 308 4.72 11.43 23.42
C GLY A 308 4.60 12.31 22.19
N ILE A 309 3.38 12.76 21.90
CA ILE A 309 3.10 13.78 20.91
C ILE A 309 3.66 15.08 21.47
N SER A 310 4.76 15.58 20.89
CA SER A 310 5.22 16.93 21.17
C SER A 310 4.12 17.91 20.75
N LYS A 311 3.60 18.70 21.70
CA LYS A 311 2.54 19.70 21.47
C LYS A 311 3.08 20.96 20.79
N VAL A 312 3.76 20.80 19.65
CA VAL A 312 3.97 21.91 18.71
C VAL A 312 2.99 21.71 17.56
N GLN A 313 1.98 22.57 17.49
CA GLN A 313 1.05 22.56 16.37
C GLN A 313 1.78 23.17 15.17
N ILE A 314 2.29 22.29 14.31
CA ILE A 314 2.83 22.66 12.99
C ILE A 314 1.70 22.50 11.98
N THR A 315 1.37 23.58 11.28
CA THR A 315 0.35 23.56 10.22
C THR A 315 0.98 23.92 8.89
N TRP A 316 0.84 23.04 7.90
CA TRP A 316 1.13 23.37 6.50
C TRP A 316 0.03 24.28 5.98
N VAL A 317 0.38 25.50 5.61
CA VAL A 317 -0.58 26.51 5.10
C VAL A 317 -0.55 26.63 3.58
N TYR A 318 0.54 26.19 2.96
CA TYR A 318 0.70 26.22 1.51
C TYR A 318 1.51 25.02 1.02
N LEU A 319 1.08 24.43 -0.09
CA LEU A 319 1.77 23.35 -0.80
C LEU A 319 1.53 23.50 -2.31
N ARG A 320 2.60 23.60 -3.10
CA ARG A 320 2.52 23.53 -4.58
C ARG A 320 3.67 22.74 -5.17
N VAL A 321 3.49 22.29 -6.41
CA VAL A 321 4.59 21.72 -7.19
C VAL A 321 5.30 22.87 -7.92
N GLY A 322 6.63 22.91 -7.87
CA GLY A 322 7.47 23.87 -8.57
C GLY A 322 8.63 23.22 -9.33
N SER A 323 9.25 23.98 -10.22
CA SER A 323 10.49 23.62 -10.91
C SER A 323 11.71 23.69 -9.99
N PRO A 324 12.89 23.20 -10.42
CA PRO A 324 14.13 23.38 -9.66
C PRO A 324 14.46 24.84 -9.37
N GLU A 325 14.29 25.73 -10.36
CA GLU A 325 14.55 27.17 -10.22
C GLU A 325 13.61 27.80 -9.19
N GLU A 326 12.31 27.45 -9.24
CA GLU A 326 11.34 27.91 -8.25
C GLU A 326 11.63 27.38 -6.84
N ALA A 327 12.34 26.26 -6.70
CA ALA A 327 12.71 25.69 -5.41
C ALA A 327 13.89 26.44 -4.78
N GLU A 328 14.89 26.80 -5.58
CA GLU A 328 16.03 27.61 -5.16
C GLU A 328 15.57 28.97 -4.62
N ASP A 329 14.58 29.60 -5.27
CA ASP A 329 14.01 30.88 -4.84
C ASP A 329 13.01 30.76 -3.66
N TRP A 330 12.51 29.55 -3.37
CA TRP A 330 11.45 29.35 -2.36
C TRP A 330 12.00 29.25 -0.94
N ASP A 331 13.19 28.69 -0.79
CA ASP A 331 13.79 28.42 0.50
C ASP A 331 14.24 29.72 1.18
N LEU A 332 13.53 30.08 2.24
CA LEU A 332 13.81 31.28 3.03
C LEU A 332 14.08 30.89 4.48
N LEU A 333 14.95 31.67 5.13
CA LEU A 333 15.19 31.53 6.55
C LEU A 333 13.88 31.67 7.35
N PRO A 334 13.72 30.93 8.47
CA PRO A 334 12.53 31.05 9.28
C PRO A 334 12.31 32.49 9.75
N GLU A 335 11.09 32.98 9.64
CA GLU A 335 10.70 34.33 10.03
C GLU A 335 9.63 34.29 11.11
N GLU A 336 9.73 35.19 12.09
CA GLU A 336 8.67 35.38 13.09
C GLU A 336 7.69 36.43 12.59
N ILE A 337 6.43 36.04 12.40
CA ILE A 337 5.35 36.97 12.08
C ILE A 337 4.43 37.13 13.31
N PRO A 338 3.84 38.33 13.51
CA PRO A 338 2.90 38.55 14.59
C PRO A 338 1.70 37.61 14.49
N TRP A 339 1.19 37.18 15.65
CA TRP A 339 -0.12 36.52 15.68
C TRP A 339 -1.17 37.49 15.09
N PRO A 340 -1.98 37.08 14.10
CA PRO A 340 -3.07 37.93 13.63
C PRO A 340 -3.98 38.17 14.83
N GLY A 341 -4.14 39.42 15.24
CA GLY A 341 -4.94 39.79 16.41
C GLY A 341 -6.36 39.20 16.34
N PRO A 342 -7.18 39.33 17.40
CA PRO A 342 -8.61 39.03 17.24
C PRO A 342 -9.09 39.76 15.98
N GLY A 343 -9.64 39.02 15.02
CA GLY A 343 -10.13 39.59 13.78
C GLY A 343 -11.12 40.73 14.07
N PRO A 344 -11.40 41.60 13.08
CA PRO A 344 -12.45 42.60 13.26
C PRO A 344 -13.73 41.89 13.77
N PRO A 345 -14.41 42.45 14.78
CA PRO A 345 -15.64 41.86 15.29
C PRO A 345 -16.60 41.68 14.10
N THR A 346 -17.07 40.44 13.94
CA THR A 346 -18.06 40.03 12.92
C THR A 346 -19.38 40.75 13.07
#